data_AF-A0A354FGS8-F1
#
_entry.id   AF-A0A354FGS8-F1
#
_cell.length_a   1.000
_cell.length_b   1.000
_cell.length_c   1.000
_cell.angle_alpha   90.00
_cell.angle_beta   90.00
_cell.angle_gamma   90.00
#
_symmetry.space_group_name_H-M   'P 1'
#
loop_
_entity.id
_entity.type
_entity.pdbx_description
1 polymer ?
#
loop_
_entity_poly.entity_id
_entity_poly.type
_entity_poly.pdbx_seq_one_letter_code
_entity_poly.pdbx_strand_id
1 'polypeptide(L)'
;INTMVNYGKITQEEADQAKQEELQYNEGTITSYAFPYFTDHVINEAEKILKGQGISHDDCNSLLYRGGLKIYTSLNPQAQQKMEDVIANSANFPSDQNGKQVEGAMVLVENKTGEIQALVGGREHTQQRSFNRATQAVRQPGSAIKPLVVYTPALEKGYTTALSLLDSPVTIGNNTFNNYDYKSAGWITMRAAVQWSKNTYAVRLLHNIGPDYGLEFAKKLGVTSFDDSRDNNLSLALGGITYGISPLEMAGAYGAIANQGVYIEPRSILRIIDSDGKVLYDANPQKRVAMSEQTAYIMTDLLQTVVKSGTGTRARMNRPVAGKTGTTEETKDIWFMG
;
A
#
# COMPACT_ATOMS: atom_id res chain seq x y z
N ILE A 1 -35.68 20.68 -16.12
CA ILE A 1 -37.15 20.72 -15.95
C ILE A 1 -37.64 22.15 -15.70
N ASN A 2 -37.37 22.81 -14.56
CA ASN A 2 -37.89 24.17 -14.28
C ASN A 2 -37.55 25.22 -15.37
N THR A 3 -36.31 25.23 -15.86
CA THR A 3 -35.91 26.11 -16.96
C THR A 3 -36.72 25.85 -18.23
N MET A 4 -37.10 24.60 -18.51
CA MET A 4 -37.89 24.26 -19.70
C MET A 4 -39.32 24.80 -19.61
N VAL A 5 -39.91 24.88 -18.41
CA VAL A 5 -41.19 25.55 -18.18
C VAL A 5 -41.08 27.04 -18.48
N ASN A 6 -40.05 27.69 -17.94
CA ASN A 6 -39.85 29.14 -18.12
C ASN A 6 -39.68 29.56 -19.59
N TYR A 7 -39.15 28.67 -20.43
CA TYR A 7 -39.01 28.89 -21.87
C TYR A 7 -40.13 28.27 -22.70
N GLY A 8 -41.23 27.82 -22.07
CA GLY A 8 -42.40 27.25 -22.74
C GLY A 8 -42.12 25.98 -23.53
N LYS A 9 -41.08 25.22 -23.16
CA LYS A 9 -40.72 23.93 -23.80
C LYS A 9 -41.53 22.75 -23.25
N ILE A 10 -42.05 22.88 -22.03
CA ILE A 10 -42.99 21.96 -21.38
C ILE A 10 -43.97 22.78 -20.52
N THR A 11 -45.11 22.22 -20.21
CA THR A 11 -46.10 22.77 -19.27
C THR A 11 -45.66 22.56 -17.82
N GLN A 12 -46.32 23.28 -16.89
CA GLN A 12 -46.08 23.10 -15.46
C GLN A 12 -46.50 21.71 -14.97
N GLU A 13 -47.60 21.15 -15.51
CA GLU A 13 -48.06 19.80 -15.18
C GLU A 13 -47.08 18.71 -15.64
N GLU A 14 -46.58 18.81 -16.88
CA GLU A 14 -45.55 17.89 -17.39
C GLU A 14 -44.25 17.96 -16.55
N ALA A 15 -43.88 19.16 -16.09
CA ALA A 15 -42.71 19.34 -15.23
C ALA A 15 -42.89 18.70 -13.85
N ASP A 16 -44.08 18.80 -13.27
CA ASP A 16 -44.36 18.24 -11.95
C ASP A 16 -44.49 16.72 -12.00
N GLN A 17 -45.01 16.16 -13.10
CA GLN A 17 -44.96 14.73 -13.35
C GLN A 17 -43.51 14.23 -13.52
N ALA A 18 -42.70 14.89 -14.35
CA ALA A 18 -41.31 14.48 -14.59
C ALA A 18 -40.40 14.58 -13.34
N LYS A 19 -40.71 15.46 -12.38
CA LYS A 19 -39.99 15.51 -11.09
C LYS A 19 -40.34 14.38 -10.14
N GLN A 20 -41.52 13.77 -10.31
CA GLN A 20 -41.97 12.64 -9.51
C GLN A 20 -41.44 11.30 -10.05
N GLU A 21 -40.92 11.28 -11.28
CA GLU A 21 -40.29 10.10 -11.84
C GLU A 21 -38.97 9.79 -11.13
N GLU A 22 -38.82 8.53 -10.72
CA GLU A 22 -37.58 8.02 -10.17
C GLU A 22 -36.54 7.88 -11.28
N LEU A 23 -35.36 8.46 -11.08
CA LEU A 23 -34.27 8.39 -12.05
C LEU A 23 -33.76 6.94 -12.14
N GLN A 24 -34.05 6.29 -13.26
CA GLN A 24 -33.51 4.98 -13.61
C GLN A 24 -32.15 5.19 -14.32
N TYR A 25 -31.06 4.93 -13.61
CA TYR A 25 -29.72 5.05 -14.16
C TYR A 25 -29.37 3.78 -14.95
N ASN A 26 -29.14 3.93 -16.26
CA ASN A 26 -28.48 2.90 -17.05
C ASN A 26 -26.96 3.15 -16.96
N GLU A 27 -26.23 2.21 -16.36
CA GLU A 27 -24.76 2.23 -16.40
C GLU A 27 -24.33 2.12 -17.88
N GLY A 28 -23.84 3.22 -18.45
CA GLY A 28 -23.45 3.30 -19.85
C GLY A 28 -22.26 2.38 -20.19
N THR A 29 -21.92 2.30 -21.47
CA THR A 29 -20.76 1.52 -21.95
C THR A 29 -19.47 2.10 -21.36
N ILE A 30 -18.66 1.25 -20.72
CA ILE A 30 -17.36 1.63 -20.16
C ILE A 30 -16.49 2.21 -21.29
N THR A 31 -16.14 3.48 -21.20
CA THR A 31 -15.02 4.01 -22.00
C THR A 31 -13.77 3.29 -21.52
N SER A 32 -13.27 2.35 -22.34
CA SER A 32 -11.97 1.72 -22.12
C SER A 32 -10.87 2.75 -22.34
N TYR A 33 -10.04 2.96 -21.32
CA TYR A 33 -8.82 3.76 -21.41
C TYR A 33 -7.65 2.90 -20.96
N ALA A 34 -6.48 3.20 -21.52
CA ALA A 34 -5.27 2.45 -21.22
C ALA A 34 -4.91 2.56 -19.72
N PHE A 35 -4.47 1.43 -19.17
CA PHE A 35 -3.94 1.33 -17.81
C PHE A 35 -4.90 1.87 -16.74
N PRO A 36 -6.14 1.33 -16.66
CA PRO A 36 -7.24 2.04 -16.02
C PRO A 36 -7.03 2.29 -14.53
N TYR A 37 -6.45 1.34 -13.78
CA TYR A 37 -6.10 1.54 -12.37
C TYR A 37 -5.04 2.62 -12.13
N PHE A 38 -4.03 2.68 -13.00
CA PHE A 38 -2.98 3.69 -12.91
C PHE A 38 -3.54 5.06 -13.27
N THR A 39 -4.31 5.14 -14.36
CA THR A 39 -4.96 6.38 -14.80
C THR A 39 -5.94 6.91 -13.75
N ASP A 40 -6.75 6.06 -13.12
CA ASP A 40 -7.62 6.45 -12.01
C ASP A 40 -6.83 7.00 -10.83
N HIS A 41 -5.69 6.38 -10.51
CA HIS A 41 -4.80 6.87 -9.46
C HIS A 41 -4.23 8.25 -9.80
N VAL A 42 -3.77 8.46 -11.04
CA VAL A 42 -3.28 9.76 -11.53
C VAL A 42 -4.37 10.83 -11.41
N ILE A 43 -5.62 10.53 -11.79
CA ILE A 43 -6.73 11.49 -11.66
C ILE A 43 -6.95 11.85 -10.19
N ASN A 44 -6.97 10.86 -9.29
CA ASN A 44 -7.13 11.09 -7.86
C ASN A 44 -5.97 11.91 -7.26
N GLU A 45 -4.73 11.63 -7.67
CA GLU A 45 -3.53 12.36 -7.24
C GLU A 45 -3.54 13.80 -7.76
N ALA A 46 -3.89 14.01 -9.04
CA ALA A 46 -4.01 15.33 -9.63
C ALA A 46 -5.08 16.17 -8.91
N GLU A 47 -6.24 15.57 -8.60
CA GLU A 47 -7.30 16.23 -7.83
C GLU A 47 -6.79 16.65 -6.44
N LYS A 48 -6.04 15.79 -5.74
CA LYS A 48 -5.43 16.11 -4.45
C LYS A 48 -4.42 17.25 -4.55
N ILE A 49 -3.56 17.24 -5.57
CA ILE A 49 -2.57 18.30 -5.82
C ILE A 49 -3.25 19.64 -6.07
N LEU A 50 -4.21 19.69 -6.99
CA LEU A 50 -4.93 20.92 -7.37
C LEU A 50 -5.71 21.50 -6.19
N LYS A 51 -6.40 20.65 -5.41
CA LYS A 51 -7.05 21.06 -4.15
C LYS A 51 -6.06 21.63 -3.14
N GLY A 52 -4.88 21.02 -3.01
CA GLY A 52 -3.79 21.51 -2.14
C GLY A 52 -3.27 22.90 -2.53
N GLN A 53 -3.51 23.34 -3.77
CA GLN A 53 -3.19 24.68 -4.27
C GLN A 53 -4.35 25.68 -4.12
N GLY A 54 -5.45 25.30 -3.46
CA GLY A 54 -6.60 26.16 -3.20
C GLY A 54 -7.65 26.18 -4.31
N ILE A 55 -7.58 25.28 -5.30
CA ILE A 55 -8.59 25.16 -6.35
C ILE A 55 -9.83 24.46 -5.79
N SER A 56 -11.02 25.01 -6.05
CA SER A 56 -12.28 24.43 -5.57
C SER A 56 -12.54 23.05 -6.19
N HIS A 57 -13.42 22.25 -5.57
CA HIS A 57 -13.73 20.92 -6.11
C HIS A 57 -14.35 20.98 -7.52
N ASP A 58 -15.27 21.92 -7.75
CA ASP A 58 -15.93 22.08 -9.05
C ASP A 58 -14.94 22.54 -10.12
N ASP A 59 -14.03 23.46 -9.77
CA ASP A 59 -12.97 23.90 -10.66
C ASP A 59 -11.97 22.79 -10.96
N CYS A 60 -11.62 21.95 -9.98
CA CYS A 60 -10.75 20.79 -10.19
C CYS A 60 -11.36 19.83 -11.22
N ASN A 61 -12.64 19.48 -11.06
CA ASN A 61 -13.34 18.61 -12.01
C ASN A 61 -13.39 19.24 -13.41
N SER A 62 -13.70 20.54 -13.49
CA SER A 62 -13.69 21.27 -14.76
C SER A 62 -12.30 21.22 -15.42
N LEU A 63 -11.23 21.48 -14.67
CA LEU A 63 -9.86 21.45 -15.18
C LEU A 63 -9.45 20.05 -15.64
N LEU A 64 -9.67 19.02 -14.82
CA LEU A 64 -9.24 17.65 -15.12
C LEU A 64 -9.91 17.08 -16.38
N TYR A 65 -11.21 17.36 -16.57
CA TYR A 65 -11.97 16.76 -17.67
C TYR A 65 -12.15 17.68 -18.87
N ARG A 66 -12.03 19.01 -18.70
CA ARG A 66 -12.33 20.01 -19.75
C ARG A 66 -11.26 21.09 -19.90
N GLY A 67 -10.30 21.18 -18.99
CA GLY A 67 -9.26 22.22 -18.97
C GLY A 67 -8.06 21.95 -19.88
N GLY A 68 -8.04 20.84 -20.60
CA GLY A 68 -6.95 20.53 -21.55
C GLY A 68 -5.59 20.33 -20.88
N LEU A 69 -5.57 19.84 -19.63
CA LEU A 69 -4.33 19.60 -18.88
C LEU A 69 -3.45 18.55 -19.58
N LYS A 70 -2.14 18.78 -19.52
CA LYS A 70 -1.09 17.80 -19.85
C LYS A 70 -0.47 17.32 -18.56
N ILE A 71 -0.73 16.06 -18.20
CA ILE A 71 -0.22 15.42 -16.98
C ILE A 71 0.90 14.45 -17.38
N TYR A 72 2.11 14.71 -16.88
CA TYR A 72 3.27 13.86 -17.10
C TYR A 72 3.44 12.95 -15.89
N THR A 73 3.56 11.64 -16.13
CA THR A 73 3.56 10.61 -15.09
C THR A 73 4.82 9.76 -15.15
N SER A 74 5.06 9.00 -14.09
CA SER A 74 6.14 8.02 -14.01
C SER A 74 5.79 6.63 -14.54
N LEU A 75 4.64 6.49 -15.22
CA LEU A 75 4.17 5.21 -15.73
C LEU A 75 5.26 4.51 -16.55
N ASN A 76 5.51 3.25 -16.23
CA ASN A 76 6.21 2.31 -17.08
C ASN A 76 5.18 1.40 -17.76
N PRO A 77 4.82 1.64 -19.03
CA PRO A 77 3.75 0.90 -19.70
C PRO A 77 4.03 -0.61 -19.79
N GLN A 78 5.30 -1.02 -19.90
CA GLN A 78 5.67 -2.43 -19.99
C GLN A 78 5.47 -3.14 -18.65
N ALA A 79 5.89 -2.51 -17.55
CA ALA A 79 5.68 -3.04 -16.21
C ALA A 79 4.18 -3.09 -15.86
N GLN A 80 3.44 -2.03 -16.19
CA GLN A 80 2.00 -1.94 -15.96
C GLN A 80 1.26 -3.05 -16.71
N GLN A 81 1.49 -3.19 -18.02
CA GLN A 81 0.86 -4.25 -18.81
C GLN A 81 1.17 -5.62 -18.23
N LYS A 82 2.43 -5.86 -17.82
CA LYS A 82 2.81 -7.15 -17.26
C LYS A 82 2.11 -7.45 -15.93
N MET A 83 1.93 -6.44 -15.08
CA MET A 83 1.19 -6.59 -13.82
C MET A 83 -0.30 -6.84 -14.07
N GLU A 84 -0.90 -6.16 -15.05
CA GLU A 84 -2.29 -6.39 -15.47
C GLU A 84 -2.48 -7.81 -15.99
N ASP A 85 -1.59 -8.31 -16.86
CA ASP A 85 -1.64 -9.69 -17.37
C ASP A 85 -1.53 -10.73 -16.23
N VAL A 86 -0.63 -10.48 -15.27
CA VAL A 86 -0.41 -11.40 -14.14
C VAL A 86 -1.62 -11.43 -13.22
N ILE A 87 -2.23 -10.28 -12.93
CA ILE A 87 -3.38 -10.20 -12.02
C ILE A 87 -4.67 -10.74 -12.66
N ALA A 88 -4.83 -10.56 -13.97
CA ALA A 88 -6.00 -11.04 -14.71
C ALA A 88 -5.98 -12.57 -14.86
N ASN A 89 -4.81 -13.20 -14.84
CA ASN A 89 -4.68 -14.64 -15.01
C ASN A 89 -5.12 -15.42 -13.75
N SER A 90 -6.30 -16.04 -13.82
CA SER A 90 -6.86 -16.89 -12.75
C SER A 90 -5.96 -18.02 -12.29
N ALA A 91 -5.03 -18.52 -13.11
CA ALA A 91 -4.09 -19.56 -12.70
C ALA A 91 -3.08 -19.10 -11.63
N ASN A 92 -2.93 -17.78 -11.44
CA ASN A 92 -2.07 -17.19 -10.41
C ASN A 92 -2.77 -17.03 -9.05
N PHE A 93 -4.06 -17.38 -8.97
CA PHE A 93 -4.88 -17.23 -7.76
C PHE A 93 -5.39 -18.59 -7.27
N PRO A 94 -5.68 -18.71 -5.96
CA PRO A 94 -6.43 -19.86 -5.46
C PRO A 94 -7.85 -19.87 -6.07
N SER A 95 -8.49 -21.03 -6.01
CA SER A 95 -9.87 -21.17 -6.47
C SER A 95 -10.82 -20.24 -5.71
N ASP A 96 -11.81 -19.73 -6.45
CA ASP A 96 -12.88 -18.90 -5.90
C ASP A 96 -13.59 -19.61 -4.75
N GLN A 97 -13.96 -18.86 -3.73
CA GLN A 97 -14.66 -19.39 -2.56
C GLN A 97 -16.11 -18.94 -2.59
N ASN A 98 -17.05 -19.89 -2.56
CA ASN A 98 -18.50 -19.61 -2.57
C ASN A 98 -18.95 -18.71 -3.73
N GLY A 99 -18.37 -18.91 -4.92
CA GLY A 99 -18.66 -18.10 -6.11
C GLY A 99 -18.12 -16.66 -6.05
N LYS A 100 -17.25 -16.35 -5.08
CA LYS A 100 -16.57 -15.06 -4.99
C LYS A 100 -15.10 -15.20 -5.39
N GLN A 101 -14.71 -14.37 -6.34
CA GLN A 101 -13.34 -14.30 -6.84
C GLN A 101 -12.39 -13.82 -5.74
N VAL A 102 -11.26 -14.50 -5.56
CA VAL A 102 -10.17 -13.99 -4.73
C VAL A 102 -9.48 -12.86 -5.46
N GLU A 103 -9.40 -11.71 -4.80
CA GLU A 103 -8.88 -10.46 -5.35
C GLU A 103 -7.41 -10.22 -4.99
N GLY A 104 -6.75 -9.33 -5.72
CA GLY A 104 -5.36 -8.99 -5.52
C GLY A 104 -5.06 -7.52 -5.84
N ALA A 105 -3.91 -7.05 -5.37
CA ALA A 105 -3.37 -5.75 -5.74
C ALA A 105 -1.85 -5.84 -5.88
N MET A 106 -1.28 -5.04 -6.77
CA MET A 106 0.15 -4.96 -6.97
C MET A 106 0.57 -3.50 -7.15
N VAL A 107 1.71 -3.14 -6.56
CA VAL A 107 2.32 -1.81 -6.67
C VAL A 107 3.81 -1.99 -6.95
N LEU A 108 4.33 -1.24 -7.92
CA LEU A 108 5.75 -1.17 -8.22
C LEU A 108 6.22 0.28 -8.08
N VAL A 109 7.16 0.52 -7.17
CA VAL A 109 7.74 1.84 -6.89
C VAL A 109 9.24 1.80 -7.21
N GLU A 110 9.75 2.82 -7.87
CA GLU A 110 11.19 3.02 -8.02
C GLU A 110 11.76 3.60 -6.72
N ASN A 111 12.59 2.80 -6.04
CA ASN A 111 13.07 3.09 -4.69
C ASN A 111 13.85 4.41 -4.59
N LYS A 112 14.59 4.79 -5.64
CA LYS A 112 15.44 5.99 -5.62
C LYS A 112 14.68 7.30 -5.81
N THR A 113 13.48 7.25 -6.37
CA THR A 113 12.69 8.44 -6.74
C THR A 113 11.32 8.48 -6.08
N GLY A 114 10.84 7.37 -5.50
CA GLY A 114 9.47 7.24 -5.01
C GLY A 114 8.44 7.18 -6.15
N GLU A 115 8.86 6.98 -7.39
CA GLU A 115 7.97 7.06 -8.52
C GLU A 115 7.23 5.73 -8.72
N ILE A 116 5.91 5.79 -8.78
CA ILE A 116 5.04 4.64 -9.03
C ILE A 116 5.18 4.30 -10.52
N GLN A 117 5.84 3.18 -10.79
CA GLN A 117 6.08 2.70 -12.16
C GLN A 117 4.87 1.93 -12.69
N ALA A 118 4.16 1.22 -11.81
CA ALA A 118 2.96 0.48 -12.16
C ALA A 118 2.10 0.23 -10.90
N LEU A 119 0.78 0.18 -11.10
CA LEU A 119 -0.21 0.07 -10.04
C LEU A 119 -1.47 -0.63 -10.55
N VAL A 120 -1.87 -1.69 -9.87
CA VAL A 120 -3.06 -2.49 -10.21
C VAL A 120 -3.86 -2.79 -8.95
N GLY A 121 -5.14 -2.41 -8.95
CA GLY A 121 -6.00 -2.39 -7.77
C GLY A 121 -7.04 -3.52 -7.68
N GLY A 122 -6.98 -4.50 -8.57
CA GLY A 122 -7.93 -5.60 -8.64
C GLY A 122 -7.69 -6.45 -9.88
N ARG A 123 -8.37 -7.59 -9.94
CA ARG A 123 -8.26 -8.52 -11.07
C ARG A 123 -9.02 -8.07 -12.32
N GLU A 124 -10.05 -7.25 -12.11
CA GLU A 124 -10.93 -6.72 -13.14
C GLU A 124 -11.17 -5.24 -12.88
N HIS A 125 -11.17 -4.43 -13.94
CA HIS A 125 -11.54 -3.01 -13.86
C HIS A 125 -12.83 -2.81 -14.64
N THR A 126 -13.92 -2.60 -13.91
CA THR A 126 -15.28 -2.57 -14.47
C THR A 126 -15.89 -1.17 -14.49
N GLN A 127 -15.36 -0.20 -13.73
CA GLN A 127 -15.90 1.16 -13.69
C GLN A 127 -14.78 2.22 -13.57
N GLN A 128 -14.99 3.40 -14.14
CA GLN A 128 -14.09 4.54 -13.91
C GLN A 128 -14.01 4.90 -12.43
N ARG A 129 -12.80 5.18 -11.93
CA ARG A 129 -12.53 5.48 -10.52
C ARG A 129 -13.07 4.42 -9.56
N SER A 130 -13.03 3.16 -9.99
CA SER A 130 -13.37 2.01 -9.16
C SER A 130 -12.54 1.98 -7.87
N PHE A 131 -13.07 1.28 -6.88
CA PHE A 131 -12.31 0.98 -5.67
C PHE A 131 -10.96 0.34 -6.02
N ASN A 132 -9.87 0.99 -5.61
CA ASN A 132 -8.52 0.61 -5.98
C ASN A 132 -7.82 0.01 -4.76
N ARG A 133 -7.70 -1.33 -4.71
CA ARG A 133 -7.12 -2.03 -3.57
C ARG A 133 -5.64 -1.71 -3.34
N ALA A 134 -4.92 -1.26 -4.36
CA ALA A 134 -3.52 -0.86 -4.20
C ALA A 134 -3.36 0.42 -3.36
N THR A 135 -4.38 1.28 -3.32
CA THR A 135 -4.27 2.63 -2.70
C THR A 135 -5.32 2.91 -1.63
N GLN A 136 -6.49 2.27 -1.70
CA GLN A 136 -7.64 2.54 -0.83
C GLN A 136 -7.93 1.39 0.14
N ALA A 137 -7.56 0.15 -0.20
CA ALA A 137 -7.79 -0.98 0.70
C ALA A 137 -6.71 -1.04 1.77
N VAL A 138 -7.04 -0.58 2.97
CA VAL A 138 -6.27 -0.86 4.17
C VAL A 138 -6.57 -2.28 4.65
N ARG A 139 -5.55 -3.11 4.79
CA ARG A 139 -5.65 -4.50 5.25
C ARG A 139 -4.58 -4.82 6.27
N GLN A 140 -4.84 -5.79 7.15
CA GLN A 140 -3.84 -6.19 8.13
C GLN A 140 -2.60 -6.75 7.41
N PRO A 141 -1.40 -6.20 7.66
CA PRO A 141 -0.18 -6.60 6.96
C PRO A 141 0.38 -7.95 7.46
N GLY A 142 -0.12 -8.44 8.59
CA GLY A 142 0.44 -9.60 9.29
C GLY A 142 1.95 -9.44 9.51
N SER A 143 2.69 -10.52 9.35
CA SER A 143 4.15 -10.53 9.51
C SER A 143 4.93 -9.64 8.52
N ALA A 144 4.31 -9.08 7.47
CA ALA A 144 5.00 -8.16 6.56
C ALA A 144 5.34 -6.82 7.25
N ILE A 145 4.70 -6.48 8.37
CA ILE A 145 5.03 -5.26 9.12
C ILE A 145 6.28 -5.40 9.98
N LYS A 146 6.70 -6.62 10.34
CA LYS A 146 7.77 -6.86 11.33
C LYS A 146 9.08 -6.13 11.02
N PRO A 147 9.56 -6.06 9.76
CA PRO A 147 10.72 -5.24 9.43
C PRO A 147 10.51 -3.78 9.79
N LEU A 148 9.31 -3.23 9.59
CA LEU A 148 9.01 -1.81 9.76
C LEU A 148 8.86 -1.40 11.23
N VAL A 149 8.26 -2.24 12.08
CA VAL A 149 7.93 -1.91 13.47
C VAL A 149 8.79 -2.62 14.52
N VAL A 150 9.52 -3.68 14.16
CA VAL A 150 10.33 -4.46 15.11
C VAL A 150 11.81 -4.48 14.74
N TYR A 151 12.15 -5.07 13.60
CA TYR A 151 13.55 -5.42 13.33
C TYR A 151 14.39 -4.21 12.94
N THR A 152 13.93 -3.40 11.99
CA THR A 152 14.64 -2.17 11.60
C THR A 152 14.76 -1.19 12.77
N PRO A 153 13.70 -0.87 13.54
CA PRO A 153 13.85 0.00 14.69
C PRO A 153 14.79 -0.58 15.76
N ALA A 154 14.80 -1.90 15.98
CA ALA A 154 15.77 -2.52 16.89
C ALA A 154 17.21 -2.39 16.39
N LEU A 155 17.47 -2.62 15.11
CA LEU A 155 18.78 -2.40 14.49
C LEU A 155 19.22 -0.94 14.66
N GLU A 156 18.32 0.02 14.44
CA GLU A 156 18.60 1.45 14.62
C GLU A 156 18.91 1.81 16.09
N LYS A 157 18.32 1.08 17.06
CA LYS A 157 18.67 1.20 18.49
C LYS A 157 19.98 0.50 18.88
N GLY A 158 20.70 -0.10 17.93
CA GLY A 158 21.98 -0.78 18.17
C GLY A 158 21.88 -2.26 18.54
N TYR A 159 20.69 -2.88 18.45
CA TYR A 159 20.60 -4.34 18.55
C TYR A 159 21.24 -4.98 17.32
N THR A 160 21.84 -6.16 17.49
CA THR A 160 22.58 -6.83 16.42
C THR A 160 21.83 -8.05 15.90
N THR A 161 22.17 -8.51 14.70
CA THR A 161 21.57 -9.72 14.11
C THR A 161 21.86 -10.99 14.90
N ALA A 162 22.86 -10.95 15.79
CA ALA A 162 23.30 -12.04 16.65
C ALA A 162 22.57 -12.07 18.00
N LEU A 163 21.75 -11.05 18.32
CA LEU A 163 20.92 -11.06 19.53
C LEU A 163 20.13 -12.36 19.59
N SER A 164 20.33 -13.10 20.68
CA SER A 164 19.64 -14.35 20.94
C SER A 164 18.48 -14.10 21.90
N LEU A 165 17.27 -14.48 21.49
CA LEU A 165 16.09 -14.46 22.34
C LEU A 165 15.40 -15.82 22.30
N LEU A 166 14.68 -16.13 23.38
CA LEU A 166 13.92 -17.38 23.49
C LEU A 166 12.67 -17.34 22.61
N ASP A 167 12.63 -18.22 21.61
CA ASP A 167 11.45 -18.56 20.80
C ASP A 167 10.61 -19.61 21.53
N SER A 168 9.73 -19.14 22.40
CA SER A 168 8.73 -19.90 23.14
C SER A 168 7.49 -19.02 23.39
N PRO A 169 6.32 -19.60 23.70
CA PRO A 169 5.15 -18.80 24.10
C PRO A 169 5.53 -17.71 25.10
N VAL A 170 5.02 -16.51 24.86
CA VAL A 170 5.33 -15.32 25.66
C VAL A 170 4.04 -14.71 26.18
N THR A 171 3.93 -14.61 27.50
CA THR A 171 2.82 -13.96 28.17
C THR A 171 3.31 -12.64 28.75
N ILE A 172 2.69 -11.53 28.36
CA ILE A 172 2.97 -10.18 28.86
C ILE A 172 1.65 -9.54 29.24
N GLY A 173 1.49 -9.23 30.53
CA GLY A 173 0.18 -8.89 31.10
C GLY A 173 -0.80 -10.04 30.91
N ASN A 174 -1.96 -9.75 30.33
CA ASN A 174 -3.02 -10.75 30.08
C ASN A 174 -2.94 -11.38 28.67
N ASN A 175 -1.97 -10.97 27.85
CA ASN A 175 -1.87 -11.41 26.46
C ASN A 175 -0.82 -12.52 26.34
N THR A 176 -1.18 -13.61 25.68
CA THR A 176 -0.26 -14.70 25.35
C THR A 176 -0.08 -14.78 23.84
N PHE A 177 1.17 -14.71 23.39
CA PHE A 177 1.53 -14.76 21.98
C PHE A 177 2.23 -16.07 21.66
N ASN A 178 1.83 -16.69 20.55
CA ASN A 178 2.34 -17.96 20.07
C ASN A 178 2.92 -17.82 18.65
N ASN A 179 3.80 -18.76 18.29
CA ASN A 179 4.11 -18.98 16.89
C ASN A 179 2.90 -19.59 16.17
N TYR A 180 2.79 -19.32 14.87
CA TYR A 180 1.65 -19.79 14.06
C TYR A 180 1.51 -21.32 14.06
N ASP A 181 2.62 -22.05 14.22
CA ASP A 181 2.68 -23.51 14.29
C ASP A 181 2.67 -24.06 15.72
N TYR A 182 2.58 -23.18 16.72
CA TYR A 182 2.70 -23.48 18.16
C TYR A 182 4.01 -24.19 18.56
N LYS A 183 5.04 -24.19 17.69
CA LYS A 183 6.34 -24.80 17.97
C LYS A 183 7.32 -23.76 18.48
N SER A 184 8.13 -24.19 19.44
CA SER A 184 9.24 -23.41 19.99
C SER A 184 10.55 -23.85 19.33
N ALA A 185 11.43 -22.90 19.00
CA ALA A 185 12.77 -23.19 18.50
C ALA A 185 13.87 -23.04 19.58
N GLY A 186 13.50 -22.67 20.82
CA GLY A 186 14.46 -22.37 21.86
C GLY A 186 15.17 -21.05 21.60
N TRP A 187 16.45 -20.94 21.96
CA TRP A 187 17.22 -19.73 21.72
C TRP A 187 17.58 -19.59 20.24
N ILE A 188 17.12 -18.51 19.62
CA ILE A 188 17.39 -18.21 18.21
C ILE A 188 17.89 -16.79 18.03
N THR A 189 18.65 -16.57 16.96
CA THR A 189 19.13 -15.24 16.58
C THR A 189 18.04 -14.42 15.87
N MET A 190 18.22 -13.10 15.81
CA MET A 190 17.37 -12.22 14.99
C MET A 190 17.30 -12.69 13.53
N ARG A 191 18.41 -13.15 12.95
CA ARG A 191 18.42 -13.67 11.56
C ARG A 191 17.50 -14.86 11.38
N ALA A 192 17.58 -15.84 12.27
CA ALA A 192 16.69 -17.00 12.24
C ALA A 192 15.22 -16.58 12.45
N ALA A 193 14.97 -15.61 13.34
CA ALA A 193 13.64 -15.09 13.59
C ALA A 193 13.04 -14.38 12.37
N VAL A 194 13.82 -13.57 11.64
CA VAL A 194 13.38 -12.93 10.39
C VAL A 194 13.15 -13.99 9.30
N GLN A 195 14.11 -14.90 9.10
CA GLN A 195 14.06 -15.97 8.11
C GLN A 195 12.78 -16.82 8.21
N TRP A 196 12.42 -17.22 9.43
CA TRP A 196 11.28 -18.08 9.71
C TRP A 196 10.05 -17.31 10.22
N SER A 197 10.11 -15.99 10.21
CA SER A 197 9.02 -15.10 10.63
C SER A 197 8.48 -15.41 12.04
N LYS A 198 9.34 -15.71 13.01
CA LYS A 198 8.96 -16.14 14.37
C LYS A 198 8.22 -15.03 15.12
N ASN A 199 7.04 -15.36 15.66
CA ASN A 199 6.15 -14.39 16.30
C ASN A 199 6.64 -14.04 17.70
N THR A 200 7.00 -15.05 18.49
CA THR A 200 7.34 -14.84 19.90
C THR A 200 8.63 -14.01 20.03
N TYR A 201 9.62 -14.26 19.17
CA TYR A 201 10.82 -13.41 19.07
C TYR A 201 10.46 -11.96 18.73
N ALA A 202 9.60 -11.74 17.72
CA ALA A 202 9.21 -10.39 17.30
C ALA A 202 8.50 -9.62 18.42
N VAL A 203 7.59 -10.27 19.15
CA VAL A 203 6.89 -9.69 20.30
C VAL A 203 7.87 -9.34 21.43
N ARG A 204 8.79 -10.24 21.77
CA ARG A 204 9.83 -9.98 22.80
C ARG A 204 10.71 -8.80 22.41
N LEU A 205 11.13 -8.74 21.14
CA LEU A 205 11.96 -7.66 20.66
C LEU A 205 11.20 -6.32 20.66
N LEU A 206 9.94 -6.31 20.21
CA LEU A 206 9.10 -5.10 20.27
C LEU A 206 8.91 -4.62 21.72
N HIS A 207 8.66 -5.54 22.64
CA HIS A 207 8.57 -5.23 24.07
C HIS A 207 9.86 -4.59 24.60
N ASN A 208 11.03 -5.10 24.19
CA ASN A 208 12.32 -4.56 24.61
C ASN A 208 12.60 -3.15 24.05
N ILE A 209 12.25 -2.89 22.78
CA ILE A 209 12.48 -1.58 22.17
C ILE A 209 11.39 -0.55 22.53
N GLY A 210 10.24 -1.02 23.03
CA GLY A 210 9.03 -0.25 23.27
C GLY A 210 8.11 -0.22 22.04
N PRO A 211 6.81 -0.56 22.18
CA PRO A 211 5.86 -0.53 21.05
C PRO A 211 5.73 0.86 20.43
N ASP A 212 5.78 1.91 21.27
CA ASP A 212 5.74 3.31 20.86
C ASP A 212 6.86 3.66 19.88
N TYR A 213 8.08 3.22 20.20
CA TYR A 213 9.23 3.45 19.33
C TYR A 213 9.07 2.74 17.98
N GLY A 214 8.53 1.51 17.97
CA GLY A 214 8.26 0.77 16.74
C GLY A 214 7.19 1.43 15.87
N LEU A 215 6.11 1.92 16.49
CA LEU A 215 5.02 2.62 15.83
C LEU A 215 5.49 3.95 15.22
N GLU A 216 6.19 4.78 16.00
CA GLU A 216 6.75 6.05 15.54
C GLU A 216 7.80 5.87 14.43
N PHE A 217 8.58 4.78 14.48
CA PHE A 217 9.50 4.45 13.42
C PHE A 217 8.77 4.14 12.10
N ALA A 218 7.69 3.35 12.14
CA ALA A 218 6.91 3.05 10.94
C ALA A 218 6.21 4.30 10.36
N LYS A 219 5.79 5.26 11.18
CA LYS A 219 5.29 6.56 10.71
C LYS A 219 6.35 7.35 9.93
N LYS A 220 7.62 7.31 10.36
CA LYS A 220 8.75 7.90 9.59
C LYS A 220 8.98 7.21 8.24
N LEU A 221 8.44 6.00 8.05
CA LEU A 221 8.43 5.27 6.78
C LEU A 221 7.15 5.50 5.97
N GLY A 222 6.31 6.46 6.36
CA GLY A 222 5.11 6.84 5.61
C GLY A 222 3.91 5.95 5.83
N VAL A 223 3.91 5.11 6.87
CA VAL A 223 2.70 4.40 7.30
C VAL A 223 1.84 5.34 8.13
N THR A 224 0.67 5.71 7.62
CA THR A 224 -0.16 6.77 8.21
C THR A 224 -1.49 6.27 8.79
N SER A 225 -1.81 5.00 8.56
CA SER A 225 -3.09 4.39 8.92
C SER A 225 -3.19 3.85 10.35
N PHE A 226 -2.21 4.11 11.20
CA PHE A 226 -2.23 3.68 12.60
C PHE A 226 -3.26 4.47 13.42
N ASP A 227 -3.90 3.79 14.36
CA ASP A 227 -4.57 4.42 15.49
C ASP A 227 -3.65 4.39 16.71
N ASP A 228 -3.09 5.54 17.10
CA ASP A 228 -2.09 5.62 18.18
C ASP A 228 -2.58 5.05 19.51
N SER A 229 -3.87 5.20 19.82
CA SER A 229 -4.46 4.74 21.08
C SER A 229 -4.66 3.23 21.11
N ARG A 230 -4.95 2.63 19.95
CA ARG A 230 -5.30 1.22 19.83
C ARG A 230 -4.17 0.34 19.32
N ASP A 231 -3.25 0.88 18.53
CA ASP A 231 -2.19 0.12 17.85
C ASP A 231 -0.84 0.21 18.58
N ASN A 232 -0.68 1.10 19.57
CA ASN A 232 0.51 1.17 20.42
C ASN A 232 0.53 0.06 21.48
N ASN A 233 0.60 -1.19 21.02
CA ASN A 233 0.64 -2.38 21.86
C ASN A 233 1.46 -3.51 21.20
N LEU A 234 1.63 -4.65 21.88
CA LEU A 234 2.50 -5.72 21.39
C LEU A 234 1.96 -6.52 20.19
N SER A 235 0.65 -6.49 19.92
CA SER A 235 0.06 -7.09 18.72
C SER A 235 0.54 -6.42 17.43
N LEU A 236 1.04 -5.17 17.52
CA LEU A 236 1.71 -4.47 16.44
C LEU A 236 2.85 -5.30 15.83
N ALA A 237 3.60 -6.05 16.66
CA ALA A 237 4.69 -6.92 16.21
C ALA A 237 4.21 -8.00 15.22
N LEU A 238 2.92 -8.30 15.20
CA LEU A 238 2.33 -9.34 14.37
C LEU A 238 1.42 -8.77 13.26
N GLY A 239 1.35 -7.44 13.13
CA GLY A 239 0.45 -6.78 12.18
C GLY A 239 -0.99 -6.71 12.66
N GLY A 240 -1.24 -6.95 13.95
CA GLY A 240 -2.53 -6.70 14.59
C GLY A 240 -2.73 -5.21 14.80
N ILE A 241 -3.31 -4.55 13.80
CA ILE A 241 -3.62 -3.12 13.80
C ILE A 241 -5.08 -2.91 13.43
N THR A 242 -5.62 -1.77 13.85
CA THR A 242 -7.03 -1.44 13.82
C THR A 242 -7.57 -1.37 12.39
N TYR A 243 -6.93 -0.57 11.52
CA TYR A 243 -7.44 -0.31 10.17
C TYR A 243 -6.73 -1.14 9.10
N GLY A 244 -5.45 -1.43 9.27
CA GLY A 244 -4.62 -2.03 8.23
C GLY A 244 -3.71 -1.01 7.54
N ILE A 245 -2.97 -1.43 6.53
CA ILE A 245 -2.09 -0.59 5.71
C ILE A 245 -2.38 -0.89 4.24
N SER A 246 -2.31 0.14 3.38
CA SER A 246 -2.47 -0.07 1.94
C SER A 246 -1.21 -0.68 1.29
N PRO A 247 -1.34 -1.38 0.16
CA PRO A 247 -0.18 -1.85 -0.60
C PRO A 247 0.79 -0.74 -1.00
N LEU A 248 0.28 0.45 -1.37
CA LEU A 248 1.13 1.59 -1.71
C LEU A 248 1.95 2.10 -0.52
N GLU A 249 1.36 2.22 0.67
CA GLU A 249 2.09 2.60 1.89
C GLU A 249 3.16 1.56 2.24
N MET A 250 2.82 0.26 2.17
CA MET A 250 3.79 -0.82 2.39
C MET A 250 4.95 -0.75 1.39
N ALA A 251 4.67 -0.51 0.11
CA ALA A 251 5.69 -0.37 -0.94
C ALA A 251 6.60 0.83 -0.68
N GLY A 252 6.05 1.99 -0.30
CA GLY A 252 6.84 3.17 0.08
C GLY A 252 7.73 2.91 1.29
N ALA A 253 7.21 2.24 2.33
CA ALA A 253 7.96 1.93 3.54
C ALA A 253 9.13 0.96 3.28
N TYR A 254 8.91 -0.09 2.48
CA TYR A 254 9.98 -0.99 2.04
C TYR A 254 10.97 -0.31 1.08
N GLY A 255 10.48 0.63 0.26
CA GLY A 255 11.30 1.47 -0.61
C GLY A 255 12.39 2.21 0.18
N ALA A 256 12.09 2.70 1.38
CA ALA A 256 13.10 3.34 2.24
C ALA A 256 14.23 2.38 2.66
N ILE A 257 13.92 1.12 2.98
CA ILE A 257 14.94 0.10 3.29
C ILE A 257 15.81 -0.15 2.06
N ALA A 258 15.20 -0.29 0.89
CA ALA A 258 15.90 -0.50 -0.37
C ALA A 258 16.70 0.74 -0.85
N ASN A 259 16.31 1.93 -0.40
CA ASN A 259 16.92 3.22 -0.71
C ASN A 259 17.85 3.71 0.42
N GLN A 260 18.61 2.79 1.02
CA GLN A 260 19.66 3.11 2.00
C GLN A 260 19.14 3.93 3.21
N GLY A 261 17.88 3.73 3.58
CA GLY A 261 17.24 4.39 4.69
C GLY A 261 16.57 5.72 4.38
N VAL A 262 16.57 6.15 3.11
CA VAL A 262 15.89 7.38 2.67
C VAL A 262 14.49 7.07 2.17
N TYR A 263 13.49 7.52 2.93
CA TYR A 263 12.10 7.49 2.52
C TYR A 263 11.78 8.61 1.53
N ILE A 264 11.04 8.27 0.48
CA ILE A 264 10.46 9.19 -0.48
C ILE A 264 9.00 8.78 -0.64
N GLU A 265 8.08 9.74 -0.48
CA GLU A 265 6.65 9.47 -0.61
C GLU A 265 6.31 9.00 -2.03
N PRO A 266 5.62 7.86 -2.19
CA PRO A 266 5.22 7.38 -3.51
C PRO A 266 4.35 8.39 -4.27
N ARG A 267 4.68 8.62 -5.54
CA ARG A 267 3.95 9.55 -6.44
C ARG A 267 3.84 8.99 -7.85
N SER A 268 2.77 9.31 -8.56
CA SER A 268 2.63 8.98 -9.99
C SER A 268 2.80 10.19 -10.90
N ILE A 269 2.59 11.41 -10.39
CA ILE A 269 2.66 12.65 -11.18
C ILE A 269 4.01 13.35 -11.04
N LEU A 270 4.62 13.66 -12.19
CA LEU A 270 5.87 14.40 -12.29
C LEU A 270 5.64 15.89 -12.58
N ARG A 271 4.64 16.20 -13.41
CA ARG A 271 4.33 17.57 -13.82
C ARG A 271 2.90 17.70 -14.32
N ILE A 272 2.26 18.84 -14.05
CA ILE A 272 0.96 19.23 -14.61
C ILE A 272 1.12 20.59 -15.30
N ILE A 273 0.68 20.66 -16.56
CA ILE A 273 0.70 21.87 -17.38
C ILE A 273 -0.73 22.12 -17.89
N ASP A 274 -1.20 23.36 -17.88
CA ASP A 274 -2.49 23.72 -18.47
C ASP A 274 -2.45 23.83 -20.01
N SER A 275 -3.60 24.14 -20.61
CA SER A 275 -3.74 24.29 -22.06
C SER A 275 -2.87 25.41 -22.65
N ASP A 276 -2.57 26.44 -21.86
CA ASP A 276 -1.80 27.62 -22.26
C ASP A 276 -0.28 27.41 -22.06
N GLY A 277 0.12 26.26 -21.53
CA GLY A 277 1.52 25.91 -21.30
C GLY A 277 2.05 26.37 -19.93
N LYS A 278 1.21 26.90 -19.05
CA LYS A 278 1.62 27.27 -17.69
C LYS A 278 1.75 26.02 -16.83
N VAL A 279 2.87 25.91 -16.14
CA VAL A 279 3.14 24.84 -15.19
C VAL A 279 2.29 25.06 -13.94
N LEU A 280 1.37 24.15 -13.67
CA LEU A 280 0.53 24.14 -12.46
C LEU A 280 1.20 23.37 -11.32
N TYR A 281 1.97 22.33 -11.66
CA TYR A 281 2.70 21.52 -10.69
C TYR A 281 3.98 20.98 -11.32
N ASP A 282 5.08 21.02 -10.57
CA ASP A 282 6.34 20.37 -10.91
C ASP A 282 6.88 19.67 -9.67
N ALA A 283 7.13 18.37 -9.78
CA ALA A 283 7.28 17.52 -8.60
C ALA A 283 8.68 17.63 -7.99
N ASN A 284 8.78 18.21 -6.80
CA ASN A 284 10.02 18.26 -6.00
C ASN A 284 9.91 17.34 -4.76
N PRO A 285 10.28 16.05 -4.88
CA PRO A 285 9.99 15.06 -3.85
C PRO A 285 10.82 15.33 -2.60
N GLN A 286 10.16 15.37 -1.45
CA GLN A 286 10.85 15.49 -0.17
C GLN A 286 11.50 14.16 0.21
N LYS A 287 12.79 14.22 0.53
CA LYS A 287 13.57 13.07 0.98
C LYS A 287 13.68 13.12 2.49
N ARG A 288 13.31 12.04 3.17
CA ARG A 288 13.41 11.92 4.62
C ARG A 288 14.33 10.76 4.98
N VAL A 289 15.42 11.05 5.70
CA VAL A 289 16.25 10.00 6.29
C VAL A 289 15.46 9.36 7.43
N ALA A 290 15.02 8.12 7.23
CA ALA A 290 14.21 7.38 8.19
C ALA A 290 15.06 6.44 9.07
N MET A 291 16.21 6.01 8.57
CA MET A 291 17.19 5.16 9.27
C MET A 291 18.60 5.38 8.69
N SER A 292 19.61 4.91 9.40
CA SER A 292 20.98 4.88 8.87
C SER A 292 21.14 3.91 7.69
N GLU A 293 22.11 4.19 6.81
CA GLU A 293 22.47 3.30 5.70
C GLU A 293 22.90 1.91 6.21
N GLN A 294 23.59 1.86 7.35
CA GLN A 294 24.02 0.61 8.00
C GLN A 294 22.81 -0.23 8.43
N THR A 295 21.82 0.38 9.06
CA THR A 295 20.56 -0.29 9.43
C THR A 295 19.82 -0.81 8.20
N ALA A 296 19.69 0.02 7.17
CA ALA A 296 19.04 -0.37 5.91
C ALA A 296 19.74 -1.56 5.24
N TYR A 297 21.08 -1.54 5.21
CA TYR A 297 21.90 -2.63 4.67
C TYR A 297 21.71 -3.93 5.44
N ILE A 298 21.81 -3.88 6.77
CA ILE A 298 21.64 -5.07 7.63
C ILE A 298 20.22 -5.64 7.48
N MET A 299 19.19 -4.79 7.46
CA MET A 299 17.82 -5.24 7.27
C MET A 299 17.64 -5.87 5.88
N THR A 300 18.22 -5.30 4.83
CA THR A 300 18.20 -5.87 3.48
C THR A 300 18.83 -7.26 3.45
N ASP A 301 19.98 -7.46 4.09
CA ASP A 301 20.66 -8.76 4.19
C ASP A 301 19.83 -9.81 4.97
N LEU A 302 19.15 -9.39 6.04
CA LEU A 302 18.20 -10.24 6.76
C LEU A 302 17.03 -10.66 5.85
N LEU A 303 16.47 -9.72 5.06
CA LEU A 303 15.37 -9.98 4.13
C LEU A 303 15.80 -10.84 2.93
N GLN A 304 17.05 -10.76 2.48
CA GLN A 304 17.60 -11.68 1.49
C GLN A 304 17.61 -13.13 2.01
N THR A 305 17.84 -13.32 3.31
CA THR A 305 17.78 -14.66 3.94
C THR A 305 16.38 -15.28 3.85
N VAL A 306 15.32 -14.46 3.96
CA VAL A 306 13.91 -14.92 3.85
C VAL A 306 13.64 -15.52 2.47
N VAL A 307 14.11 -14.87 1.41
CA VAL A 307 13.91 -15.34 0.03
C VAL A 307 14.89 -16.45 -0.31
N LYS A 308 16.15 -16.37 0.15
CA LYS A 308 17.16 -17.40 -0.11
C LYS A 308 16.88 -18.72 0.59
N SER A 309 16.31 -18.75 1.80
CA SER A 309 16.13 -20.00 2.54
C SER A 309 15.07 -19.97 3.64
N GLY A 310 14.14 -19.01 3.60
CA GLY A 310 13.10 -18.84 4.62
C GLY A 310 11.68 -19.02 4.09
N THR A 311 10.76 -18.17 4.52
CA THR A 311 9.34 -18.24 4.12
C THR A 311 9.08 -17.74 2.69
N GLY A 312 10.01 -16.99 2.08
CA GLY A 312 9.84 -16.31 0.79
C GLY A 312 10.47 -17.03 -0.41
N THR A 313 10.81 -18.31 -0.30
CA THR A 313 11.63 -19.02 -1.30
C THR A 313 11.03 -19.10 -2.70
N ARG A 314 9.69 -19.01 -2.81
CA ARG A 314 8.97 -18.97 -4.08
C ARG A 314 9.17 -17.67 -4.86
N ALA A 315 9.67 -16.61 -4.21
CA ALA A 315 9.94 -15.32 -4.84
C ALA A 315 11.40 -15.17 -5.32
N ARG A 316 12.21 -16.23 -5.26
CA ARG A 316 13.59 -16.19 -5.78
C ARG A 316 13.59 -15.91 -7.27
N MET A 317 14.56 -15.11 -7.71
CA MET A 317 14.82 -14.81 -9.11
C MET A 317 16.27 -15.14 -9.46
N ASN A 318 16.64 -14.99 -10.74
CA ASN A 318 18.02 -15.09 -11.22
C ASN A 318 18.89 -13.87 -10.84
N ARG A 319 18.50 -13.16 -9.77
CA ARG A 319 19.19 -12.02 -9.17
C ARG A 319 18.93 -12.04 -7.66
N PRO A 320 19.76 -11.37 -6.84
CA PRO A 320 19.46 -11.20 -5.42
C PRO A 320 18.10 -10.53 -5.22
N VAL A 321 17.29 -11.08 -4.31
CA VAL A 321 15.98 -10.54 -3.93
C VAL A 321 15.92 -10.51 -2.41
N ALA A 322 15.53 -9.38 -1.85
CA ALA A 322 15.18 -9.23 -0.45
C ALA A 322 13.66 -9.24 -0.36
N GLY A 323 13.07 -9.86 0.65
CA GLY A 323 11.62 -9.76 0.80
C GLY A 323 11.08 -10.34 2.09
N LYS A 324 9.79 -10.09 2.32
CA LYS A 324 9.07 -10.55 3.51
C LYS A 324 7.67 -11.01 3.14
N THR A 325 7.29 -12.17 3.66
CA THR A 325 5.91 -12.67 3.63
C THR A 325 5.10 -12.12 4.80
N GLY A 326 3.82 -11.88 4.58
CA GLY A 326 2.81 -11.60 5.60
C GLY A 326 1.60 -12.50 5.41
N THR A 327 1.03 -12.94 6.52
CA THR A 327 -0.18 -13.76 6.54
C THR A 327 -0.94 -13.42 7.80
N THR A 328 -2.24 -13.19 7.68
CA THR A 328 -3.16 -13.00 8.81
C THR A 328 -3.87 -14.31 9.16
N GLU A 329 -4.56 -14.35 10.30
CA GLU A 329 -5.31 -15.54 10.70
C GLU A 329 -6.31 -15.98 9.61
N GLU A 330 -6.51 -17.30 9.51
CA GLU A 330 -7.34 -17.93 8.46
C GLU A 330 -6.92 -17.58 7.03
N THR A 331 -5.72 -17.04 6.82
CA THR A 331 -5.22 -16.61 5.50
C THR A 331 -6.12 -15.56 4.83
N LYS A 332 -6.80 -14.72 5.63
CA LYS A 332 -7.67 -13.64 5.13
C LYS A 332 -6.93 -12.67 4.22
N ASP A 333 -5.68 -12.35 4.57
CA ASP A 333 -4.80 -11.49 3.78
C ASP A 333 -3.43 -12.17 3.63
N ILE A 334 -2.90 -12.15 2.41
CA ILE A 334 -1.59 -12.70 2.05
C ILE A 334 -0.77 -11.58 1.42
N TRP A 335 0.41 -11.35 1.97
CA TRP A 335 1.30 -10.28 1.57
C TRP A 335 2.66 -10.82 1.15
N PHE A 336 3.23 -10.19 0.13
CA PHE A 336 4.65 -10.28 -0.18
C PHE A 336 5.20 -8.89 -0.49
N MET A 337 6.25 -8.50 0.22
CA MET A 337 7.02 -7.29 -0.03
C MET A 337 8.40 -7.70 -0.51
N GLY A 338 8.92 -7.11 -1.59
CA GLY A 338 10.25 -7.42 -2.11
C GLY A 338 10.79 -6.36 -3.06
#